data_AF-E2BWJ8-F1
#
_entry.id   AF-E2BWJ8-F1
#
_cell.length_a   1.000
_cell.length_b   1.000
_cell.length_c   1.000
_cell.angle_alpha   90.00
_cell.angle_beta   90.00
_cell.angle_gamma   90.00
#
_symmetry.space_group_name_H-M   'P 1'
#
loop_
_entity.id
_entity.type
_entity.pdbx_description
1 polymer ?
#
loop_
_entity_poly.entity_id
_entity_poly.type
_entity_poly.pdbx_seq_one_letter_code
_entity_poly.pdbx_strand_id
1 'polypeptide(L)'
;MPTQMTENDDIRVKIIYNGEVQITYITAGISVDTLREEMRTICGFDMRPESQFTMKWVDDEGDPCRIASQQELDEALRLYELEKDTEITIHVFPNVPPAPGMPCQGEDRSIYRRGARRWRKLYRVNGHIFQAKRFNRRAFCAYCQDRIWGLGRQGFKCIQCKLLVHKKCHKVVRKPCLSLQQQQQQQQLQSAESQTIDRNGDQQLDSFPCVTATHLEDEITESPIMEEHPRDRMGSEEGEELPLDTLNDGDNSNDMQRQYSLNDFELIKVIGRGSYAKVLMVELKRTKRIYAMKVIKKALVTDDEDIDWVQTEKHVFETASNHPFLVGLHSCFQTPSRLFFVIEFVRGGDLMFHMQRQRRLPEDHARFYVAEISLALNFLHEKGIIYRDLKLDNVLLDHEGHVKLTDYGMCKEGIREGDNTGTFCGTPNYIAPEILRGEEYSFSVDWWALGVLLYEMLAGRSPFDITGASENPDQNTEDFLFQVILEKTIRIPRSLSVKAASVLKGFLCKDPAERLGCAKRPAGFHDIANHPFFKVIDWYMLEHKQVTPPYKPRLDSDRDLANFPPEFTDEPVHLTPDDPRVIEKIDQSEFDGFEYVNPLLMSLEDCV
;
A
#
# COMPACT_ATOMS: atom_id res chain seq x y z
N MET A 1 -29.54 -25.71 16.81
CA MET A 1 -29.29 -25.32 18.21
C MET A 1 -28.10 -24.38 18.22
N PRO A 2 -28.20 -23.17 18.78
CA PRO A 2 -27.04 -22.30 18.91
C PRO A 2 -26.19 -22.85 20.05
N THR A 3 -25.03 -23.39 19.70
CA THR A 3 -24.00 -23.76 20.68
C THR A 3 -23.55 -22.46 21.35
N GLN A 4 -23.86 -22.31 22.62
CA GLN A 4 -23.32 -21.25 23.48
C GLN A 4 -21.80 -21.24 23.31
N MET A 5 -21.29 -20.20 22.66
CA MET A 5 -19.88 -19.86 22.75
C MET A 5 -19.66 -19.44 24.21
N THR A 6 -18.99 -20.28 24.99
CA THR A 6 -18.41 -19.83 26.26
C THR A 6 -17.52 -18.64 25.92
N GLU A 7 -17.90 -17.44 26.37
CA GLU A 7 -17.03 -16.27 26.34
C GLU A 7 -15.77 -16.67 27.13
N ASN A 8 -14.69 -16.92 26.40
CA ASN A 8 -13.37 -16.94 27.00
C ASN A 8 -13.10 -15.48 27.39
N ASP A 9 -13.09 -15.19 28.70
CA ASP A 9 -12.64 -13.93 29.33
C ASP A 9 -11.11 -13.74 29.15
N ASP A 10 -10.62 -13.97 27.94
CA ASP A 10 -9.22 -13.81 27.59
C ASP A 10 -8.93 -12.33 27.36
N ILE A 11 -8.11 -11.75 28.22
CA ILE A 11 -7.65 -10.38 28.14
C ILE A 11 -6.62 -10.29 27.02
N ARG A 12 -6.86 -9.39 26.06
CA ARG A 12 -5.94 -9.16 24.95
C ARG A 12 -4.77 -8.31 25.44
N VAL A 13 -3.55 -8.82 25.29
CA VAL A 13 -2.33 -8.12 25.71
C VAL A 13 -1.46 -7.80 24.51
N LYS A 14 -1.10 -6.54 24.38
CA LYS A 14 -0.20 -6.00 23.36
C LYS A 14 1.16 -5.73 23.98
N ILE A 15 2.15 -6.51 23.58
CA ILE A 15 3.51 -6.46 24.11
C ILE A 15 4.38 -5.70 23.10
N ILE A 16 5.11 -4.70 23.58
CA ILE A 16 5.99 -3.84 22.79
C ILE A 16 7.43 -4.10 23.23
N TYR A 17 8.25 -4.64 22.33
CA TYR A 17 9.65 -4.94 22.59
C TYR A 17 10.49 -4.74 21.33
N ASN A 18 11.63 -4.05 21.45
CA ASN A 18 12.62 -3.85 20.36
C ASN A 18 12.02 -3.36 19.03
N GLY A 19 10.97 -2.53 19.09
CA GLY A 19 10.28 -2.03 17.90
C GLY A 19 9.33 -3.02 17.23
N GLU A 20 8.96 -4.11 17.90
CA GLU A 20 7.93 -5.05 17.44
C GLU A 20 6.72 -5.05 18.37
N VAL A 21 5.55 -5.38 17.83
CA VAL A 21 4.32 -5.60 18.59
C VAL A 21 3.92 -7.06 18.54
N GLN A 22 3.93 -7.71 19.69
CA GLN A 22 3.47 -9.08 19.88
C GLN A 22 2.11 -9.02 20.59
N ILE A 23 1.10 -9.70 20.05
CA ILE A 23 -0.24 -9.79 20.64
C ILE A 23 -0.40 -11.20 21.19
N THR A 24 -0.71 -11.29 22.47
CA THR A 24 -1.05 -12.53 23.17
C THR A 24 -2.40 -12.36 23.88
N TYR A 25 -2.86 -13.43 24.49
CA TYR A 25 -4.10 -13.48 25.26
C TYR A 25 -3.79 -14.12 26.61
N ILE A 26 -4.11 -13.42 27.69
CA ILE A 26 -3.91 -13.90 29.07
C ILE A 26 -5.26 -14.10 29.74
N THR A 27 -5.31 -14.94 30.76
CA THR A 27 -6.49 -15.06 31.62
C THR A 27 -6.44 -14.01 32.73
N ALA A 28 -7.60 -13.55 33.21
CA ALA A 28 -7.68 -12.58 34.30
C ALA A 28 -7.01 -13.05 35.62
N GLY A 29 -6.81 -14.36 35.79
CA GLY A 29 -6.15 -14.96 36.96
C GLY A 29 -4.66 -15.31 36.76
N ILE A 30 -3.99 -14.74 35.75
CA ILE A 30 -2.58 -15.06 35.48
C ILE A 30 -1.66 -14.58 36.61
N SER A 31 -0.68 -15.41 37.01
CA SER A 31 0.35 -15.00 37.98
C SER A 31 1.44 -14.16 37.32
N VAL A 32 2.07 -13.25 38.08
CA VAL A 32 3.17 -12.42 37.60
C VAL A 32 4.38 -13.25 37.14
N ASP A 33 4.60 -14.42 37.74
CA ASP A 33 5.67 -15.33 37.34
C ASP A 33 5.35 -16.01 36.01
N THR A 34 4.10 -16.44 35.80
CA THR A 34 3.63 -16.97 34.50
C THR A 34 3.71 -15.89 33.42
N LEU A 35 3.28 -14.67 33.71
CA LEU A 35 3.39 -13.54 32.78
C LEU A 35 4.85 -13.25 32.42
N ARG A 36 5.77 -13.33 33.38
CA ARG A 36 7.22 -13.18 33.13
C ARG A 36 7.76 -14.28 32.24
N GLU A 37 7.38 -15.53 32.45
CA GLU A 37 7.78 -16.66 31.59
C GLU A 37 7.25 -16.47 30.15
N GLU A 38 6.02 -15.97 30.00
CA GLU A 38 5.48 -15.58 28.71
C GLU A 38 6.31 -14.46 28.07
N MET A 39 6.64 -13.39 28.80
CA MET A 39 7.46 -12.30 28.26
C MET A 39 8.86 -12.77 27.86
N ARG A 40 9.49 -13.67 28.64
CA ARG A 40 10.78 -14.27 28.26
C ARG A 40 10.67 -15.01 26.95
N THR A 41 9.62 -15.81 26.79
CA THR A 41 9.36 -16.58 25.57
C THR A 41 9.06 -15.67 24.38
N ILE A 42 8.27 -14.63 24.58
CA ILE A 42 7.82 -13.71 23.51
C ILE A 42 8.95 -12.80 23.04
N CYS A 43 9.73 -12.27 23.98
CA CYS A 43 10.83 -11.32 23.70
C CYS A 43 12.17 -12.02 23.44
N GLY A 44 12.26 -13.34 23.59
CA GLY A 44 13.49 -14.11 23.35
C GLY A 44 14.57 -13.88 24.41
N PHE A 45 14.18 -13.60 25.66
CA PHE A 45 15.13 -13.51 26.77
C PHE A 45 15.63 -14.90 27.18
N ASP A 46 16.80 -14.92 27.82
CA ASP A 46 17.35 -16.13 28.41
C ASP A 46 16.44 -16.64 29.54
N MET A 47 16.22 -17.96 29.59
CA MET A 47 15.38 -18.61 30.59
C MET A 47 16.06 -18.72 31.96
N ARG A 48 17.34 -18.35 32.08
CA ARG A 48 18.03 -18.24 33.36
C ARG A 48 17.34 -17.17 34.24
N PRO A 49 17.05 -17.47 35.52
CA PRO A 49 16.39 -16.53 36.44
C PRO A 49 17.10 -15.16 36.58
N GLU A 50 18.40 -15.13 36.32
CA GLU A 50 19.26 -13.95 36.43
C GLU A 50 19.16 -12.98 35.24
N SER A 51 18.50 -13.38 34.14
CA SER A 51 18.22 -12.48 33.01
C SER A 51 17.11 -11.51 33.41
N GLN A 52 17.50 -10.27 33.69
CA GLN A 52 16.58 -9.24 34.15
C GLN A 52 16.04 -8.41 32.97
N PHE A 53 14.74 -8.15 33.00
CA PHE A 53 14.04 -7.23 32.10
C PHE A 53 12.97 -6.47 32.88
N THR A 54 12.49 -5.36 32.34
CA THR A 54 11.45 -4.54 32.97
C THR A 54 10.19 -4.57 32.13
N MET A 55 9.04 -4.86 32.75
CA MET A 55 7.72 -4.70 32.15
C MET A 55 7.10 -3.41 32.68
N LYS A 56 6.57 -2.58 31.78
CA LYS A 56 5.82 -1.38 32.12
C LYS A 56 4.49 -1.36 31.37
N TRP A 57 3.46 -0.83 32.00
CA TRP A 57 2.18 -0.49 31.37
C TRP A 57 1.94 1.01 31.55
N VAL A 58 0.95 1.58 30.89
CA VAL A 58 0.62 2.99 31.00
C VAL A 58 -0.73 3.11 31.69
N ASP A 59 -0.80 3.89 32.76
CA ASP A 59 -2.05 4.16 33.49
C ASP A 59 -2.93 5.21 32.77
N ASP A 60 -4.04 5.56 33.40
CA ASP A 60 -5.03 6.52 32.91
C ASP A 60 -4.51 7.96 32.85
N GLU A 61 -3.52 8.29 33.66
CA GLU A 61 -2.83 9.59 33.67
C GLU A 61 -1.73 9.68 32.58
N GLY A 62 -1.44 8.57 31.89
CA GLY A 62 -0.44 8.49 30.84
C GLY A 62 0.97 8.21 31.36
N ASP A 63 1.10 7.79 32.62
CA ASP A 63 2.37 7.53 33.28
C ASP A 63 2.78 6.06 33.18
N PRO A 64 4.07 5.77 32.92
CA PRO A 64 4.54 4.40 32.75
C PRO A 64 4.79 3.71 34.10
N CYS A 65 3.85 2.85 34.48
CA CYS A 65 3.88 2.04 35.71
C CYS A 65 4.58 0.69 35.51
N ARG A 66 5.39 0.26 36.49
CA ARG A 66 6.13 -1.02 36.42
C ARG A 66 5.26 -2.19 36.89
N ILE A 67 5.41 -3.35 36.24
CA ILE A 67 4.85 -4.64 36.70
C ILE A 67 6.00 -5.51 37.25
N ALA A 68 6.23 -5.46 38.56
CA ALA A 68 7.27 -6.19 39.27
C ALA A 68 6.73 -7.18 40.32
N SER A 69 5.48 -7.03 40.74
CA SER A 69 4.81 -7.85 41.76
C SER A 69 3.40 -8.26 41.34
N GLN A 70 2.82 -9.26 42.01
CA GLN A 70 1.44 -9.66 41.75
C GLN A 70 0.46 -8.52 42.01
N GLN A 71 0.70 -7.69 43.04
CA GLN A 71 -0.15 -6.55 43.37
C GLN A 71 -0.21 -5.50 42.24
N GLU A 72 0.93 -5.22 41.59
CA GLU A 72 0.97 -4.26 40.46
C GLU A 72 0.30 -4.85 39.20
N LEU A 73 0.38 -6.16 39.00
CA LEU A 73 -0.33 -6.84 37.91
C LEU A 73 -1.85 -6.83 38.17
N ASP A 74 -2.28 -7.17 39.37
CA ASP A 74 -3.69 -7.19 39.75
C ASP A 74 -4.32 -5.79 39.60
N GLU A 75 -3.59 -4.73 39.94
CA GLU A 75 -4.07 -3.35 39.77
C GLU A 75 -4.19 -2.96 38.28
N ALA A 76 -3.22 -3.36 37.44
CA ALA A 76 -3.31 -3.14 35.99
C ALA A 76 -4.51 -3.85 35.36
N LEU A 77 -4.79 -5.09 35.79
CA LEU A 77 -5.96 -5.86 35.35
C LEU A 77 -7.27 -5.24 35.85
N ARG A 78 -7.31 -4.79 37.12
CA ARG A 78 -8.47 -4.12 37.71
C ARG A 78 -8.84 -2.83 36.98
N LEU A 79 -7.85 -2.02 36.61
CA LEU A 79 -8.05 -0.77 35.88
C LEU A 79 -8.51 -1.02 34.43
N TYR A 80 -7.93 -2.02 33.76
CA TYR A 80 -8.42 -2.49 32.46
C TYR A 80 -9.92 -2.88 32.49
N GLU A 81 -10.34 -3.63 33.51
CA GLU A 81 -11.75 -4.04 33.67
C GLU A 81 -12.67 -2.84 33.98
N LEU A 82 -12.19 -1.90 34.81
CA LEU A 82 -12.95 -0.71 35.20
C LEU A 82 -13.19 0.23 34.02
N GLU A 83 -12.18 0.44 33.19
CA GLU A 83 -12.20 1.35 32.04
C GLU A 83 -12.84 0.73 30.80
N LYS A 84 -13.07 -0.60 30.80
CA LYS A 84 -13.56 -1.38 29.67
C LYS A 84 -12.66 -1.26 28.44
N ASP A 85 -11.36 -1.24 28.67
CA ASP A 85 -10.38 -1.16 27.61
C ASP A 85 -10.43 -2.41 26.72
N THR A 86 -10.03 -2.26 25.46
CA THR A 86 -10.08 -3.36 24.47
C THR A 86 -8.81 -4.21 24.43
N GLU A 87 -7.70 -3.70 25.00
CA GLU A 87 -6.42 -4.39 25.14
C GLU A 87 -5.55 -3.74 26.22
N ILE A 88 -4.71 -4.53 26.92
CA ILE A 88 -3.66 -4.04 27.82
C ILE A 88 -2.36 -3.89 27.03
N THR A 89 -1.68 -2.75 27.11
CA THR A 89 -0.37 -2.55 26.47
C THR A 89 0.77 -2.66 27.48
N ILE A 90 1.70 -3.59 27.25
CA ILE A 90 2.90 -3.81 28.08
C ILE A 90 4.15 -3.52 27.25
N HIS A 91 4.95 -2.55 27.68
CA HIS A 91 6.27 -2.26 27.16
C HIS A 91 7.33 -3.06 27.91
N VAL A 92 8.21 -3.73 27.17
CA VAL A 92 9.27 -4.57 27.73
C VAL A 92 10.63 -3.95 27.41
N PHE A 93 11.50 -3.87 28.41
CA PHE A 93 12.86 -3.32 28.29
C PHE A 93 13.89 -4.37 28.71
N PRO A 94 15.01 -4.53 27.97
CA PRO A 94 16.01 -5.57 28.22
C PRO A 94 16.92 -5.29 29.44
N ASN A 95 16.57 -4.31 30.26
CA ASN A 95 17.37 -3.83 31.37
C ASN A 95 16.47 -3.41 32.54
N VAL A 96 17.09 -3.22 33.72
CA VAL A 96 16.44 -2.63 34.90
C VAL A 96 16.83 -1.15 34.98
N PRO A 97 15.93 -0.25 35.41
CA PRO A 97 16.28 1.14 35.61
C PRO A 97 17.37 1.28 36.70
N PRO A 98 18.29 2.27 36.59
CA PRO A 98 19.41 2.43 37.51
C PRO A 98 19.00 2.73 38.95
N ALA A 99 17.83 3.37 39.13
CA ALA A 99 17.24 3.71 40.41
C ALA A 99 15.71 3.76 40.29
N PRO A 100 14.95 3.63 41.41
CA PRO A 100 13.51 3.84 41.41
C PRO A 100 13.13 5.21 40.82
N GLY A 101 12.12 5.25 39.94
CA GLY A 101 11.66 6.48 39.28
C GLY A 101 12.47 6.93 38.05
N MET A 102 13.58 6.26 37.72
CA MET A 102 14.37 6.55 36.51
C MET A 102 13.89 5.72 35.30
N PRO A 103 14.06 6.22 34.06
CA PRO A 103 13.75 5.47 32.85
C PRO A 103 14.74 4.31 32.62
N CYS A 104 14.30 3.29 31.91
CA CYS A 104 15.14 2.22 31.37
C CYS A 104 16.04 2.77 30.25
N GLN A 105 17.15 2.10 29.96
CA GLN A 105 18.00 2.45 28.83
C GLN A 105 17.22 2.28 27.52
N GLY A 106 17.10 3.36 26.74
CA GLY A 106 16.28 3.39 25.53
C GLY A 106 14.79 3.67 25.76
N GLU A 107 14.38 3.95 27.00
CA GLU A 107 13.04 4.45 27.32
C GLU A 107 12.98 5.98 27.14
N ASP A 108 12.16 6.45 26.21
CA ASP A 108 11.82 7.86 26.03
C ASP A 108 10.30 8.07 26.21
N ARG A 109 9.87 9.29 26.57
CA ARG A 109 8.43 9.57 26.76
C ARG A 109 7.60 9.50 25.47
N SER A 110 8.23 9.51 24.30
CA SER A 110 7.53 9.43 23.02
C SER A 110 7.03 8.01 22.70
N ILE A 111 7.63 6.97 23.29
CA ILE A 111 7.21 5.56 23.09
C ILE A 111 5.79 5.27 23.62
N TYR A 112 5.31 6.07 24.57
CA TYR A 112 3.98 5.94 25.19
C TYR A 112 2.92 6.81 24.48
N ARG A 113 3.30 7.64 23.50
CA ARG A 113 2.33 8.45 22.74
C ARG A 113 1.49 7.55 21.82
N ARG A 114 0.16 7.61 21.98
CA ARG A 114 -0.80 6.95 21.07
C ARG A 114 -0.64 7.52 19.65
N GLY A 115 -0.48 6.65 18.65
CA GLY A 115 -0.58 7.01 17.22
C GLY A 115 0.72 7.27 16.45
N ALA A 116 1.89 7.29 17.09
CA ALA A 116 3.11 7.78 16.43
C ALA A 116 3.92 6.76 15.59
N ARG A 117 3.65 5.45 15.70
CA ARG A 117 4.37 4.42 14.94
C ARG A 117 3.49 3.22 14.60
N ARG A 118 3.52 2.79 13.33
CA ARG A 118 2.85 1.58 12.86
C ARG A 118 3.81 0.41 13.00
N TRP A 119 3.49 -0.46 13.95
CA TRP A 119 4.33 -1.60 14.28
C TRP A 119 3.74 -2.88 13.69
N ARG A 120 4.62 -3.76 13.20
CA ARG A 120 4.27 -5.11 12.77
C ARG A 120 3.59 -5.87 13.92
N LYS A 121 2.32 -6.27 13.74
CA LYS A 121 1.52 -7.02 14.73
C LYS A 121 1.65 -8.53 14.49
N LEU A 122 2.21 -9.24 15.46
CA LEU A 122 2.35 -10.69 15.44
C LEU A 122 1.44 -11.32 16.50
N TYR A 123 0.57 -12.25 16.11
CA TYR A 123 -0.47 -12.84 16.97
C TYR A 123 -0.03 -14.23 17.43
N ARG A 124 0.16 -14.44 18.72
CA ARG A 124 0.58 -15.73 19.28
C ARG A 124 -0.62 -16.54 19.74
N VAL A 125 -0.81 -17.73 19.17
CA VAL A 125 -1.89 -18.65 19.54
C VAL A 125 -1.40 -20.09 19.44
N ASN A 126 -1.45 -20.84 20.55
CA ASN A 126 -1.07 -22.27 20.61
C ASN A 126 0.28 -22.60 19.93
N GLY A 127 1.29 -21.76 20.19
CA GLY A 127 2.64 -21.88 19.63
C GLY A 127 2.80 -21.33 18.20
N HIS A 128 1.72 -20.98 17.50
CA HIS A 128 1.79 -20.30 16.20
C HIS A 128 2.07 -18.82 16.40
N ILE A 129 2.84 -18.25 15.48
CA ILE A 129 3.04 -16.81 15.36
C ILE A 129 2.37 -16.38 14.06
N PHE A 130 1.11 -15.96 14.16
CA PHE A 130 0.26 -15.55 13.05
C PHE A 130 0.51 -14.11 12.65
N GLN A 131 0.65 -13.89 11.35
CA GLN A 131 0.80 -12.58 10.75
C GLN A 131 -0.36 -12.32 9.78
N ALA A 132 -0.97 -11.13 9.84
CA ALA A 132 -2.12 -10.79 9.00
C ALA A 132 -1.67 -10.56 7.56
N LYS A 133 -2.21 -11.31 6.60
CA LYS A 133 -1.81 -11.27 5.19
C LYS A 133 -3.02 -11.09 4.27
N ARG A 134 -2.79 -10.51 3.09
CA ARG A 134 -3.65 -10.67 1.91
C ARG A 134 -3.24 -11.97 1.21
N PHE A 135 -4.21 -12.74 0.74
CA PHE A 135 -3.96 -13.97 0.01
C PHE A 135 -4.45 -13.85 -1.43
N ASN A 136 -3.83 -14.58 -2.34
CA ASN A 136 -4.28 -14.65 -3.73
C ASN A 136 -5.61 -15.45 -3.83
N ARG A 137 -6.18 -15.52 -5.03
CA ARG A 137 -7.50 -16.13 -5.28
C ARG A 137 -7.63 -17.62 -4.91
N ARG A 138 -6.60 -18.33 -4.43
CA ARG A 138 -6.63 -19.78 -4.16
C ARG A 138 -6.35 -20.20 -2.69
N ALA A 139 -6.41 -19.30 -1.72
CA ALA A 139 -6.16 -19.65 -0.30
C ALA A 139 -7.40 -20.18 0.45
N PHE A 140 -7.21 -21.25 1.24
CA PHE A 140 -8.24 -21.88 2.08
C PHE A 140 -7.84 -21.86 3.56
N CYS A 141 -8.83 -21.70 4.45
CA CYS A 141 -8.61 -21.71 5.88
C CYS A 141 -8.44 -23.13 6.39
N ALA A 142 -7.31 -23.44 7.00
CA ALA A 142 -7.02 -24.76 7.56
C ALA A 142 -7.94 -25.17 8.74
N TYR A 143 -8.73 -24.23 9.28
CA TYR A 143 -9.70 -24.49 10.33
C TYR A 143 -11.10 -24.78 9.77
N CYS A 144 -11.73 -23.82 9.09
CA CYS A 144 -13.11 -23.99 8.60
C CYS A 144 -13.18 -24.56 7.17
N GLN A 145 -12.05 -24.77 6.49
CA GLN A 145 -11.92 -25.24 5.11
C GLN A 145 -12.54 -24.31 4.05
N ASP A 146 -13.20 -23.22 4.47
CA ASP A 146 -13.69 -22.19 3.55
C ASP A 146 -12.55 -21.36 2.97
N ARG A 147 -12.83 -20.80 1.78
CA ARG A 147 -11.93 -19.89 1.08
C ARG A 147 -11.66 -18.64 1.93
N ILE A 148 -10.41 -18.19 1.94
CA ILE A 148 -10.04 -16.90 2.53
C ILE A 148 -10.21 -15.84 1.44
N TRP A 149 -11.30 -15.07 1.52
CA TRP A 149 -11.65 -14.04 0.54
C TRP A 149 -12.21 -12.78 1.22
N GLY A 150 -12.05 -11.61 0.58
CA GLY A 150 -12.45 -10.30 1.10
C GLY A 150 -11.50 -9.17 0.67
N LEU A 151 -11.84 -7.91 0.93
CA LEU A 151 -10.96 -6.74 0.71
C LEU A 151 -10.12 -6.48 1.98
N GLY A 152 -8.86 -6.03 1.84
CA GLY A 152 -7.92 -5.80 2.95
C GLY A 152 -7.23 -7.08 3.45
N ARG A 153 -6.53 -7.05 4.60
CA ARG A 153 -5.85 -8.25 5.18
C ARG A 153 -6.90 -9.37 5.38
N GLN A 154 -6.87 -10.41 4.54
CA GLN A 154 -7.96 -11.39 4.38
C GLN A 154 -7.91 -12.50 5.44
N GLY A 155 -6.73 -12.80 5.98
CA GLY A 155 -6.55 -13.80 7.03
C GLY A 155 -5.18 -13.72 7.69
N PHE A 156 -4.81 -14.80 8.37
CA PHE A 156 -3.56 -14.96 9.10
C PHE A 156 -2.73 -16.11 8.51
N LYS A 157 -1.42 -15.89 8.37
CA LYS A 157 -0.42 -16.89 7.99
C LYS A 157 0.55 -17.08 9.15
N CYS A 158 0.73 -18.31 9.62
CA CYS A 158 1.77 -18.59 10.62
C CYS A 158 3.14 -18.41 9.96
N ILE A 159 4.02 -17.58 10.53
CA ILE A 159 5.34 -17.30 9.93
C ILE A 159 6.26 -18.53 9.96
N GLN A 160 6.01 -19.47 10.87
CA GLN A 160 6.80 -20.69 11.09
C GLN A 160 6.31 -21.86 10.21
N CYS A 161 5.09 -22.35 10.43
CA CYS A 161 4.56 -23.53 9.75
C CYS A 161 3.74 -23.19 8.49
N LYS A 162 3.61 -21.90 8.15
CA LYS A 162 2.86 -21.38 6.98
C LYS A 162 1.36 -21.72 6.97
N LEU A 163 0.80 -22.18 8.09
CA LEU A 163 -0.63 -22.44 8.26
C LEU A 163 -1.48 -21.20 7.99
N LEU A 164 -2.50 -21.34 7.15
CA LEU A 164 -3.40 -20.25 6.75
C LEU A 164 -4.75 -20.37 7.46
N VAL A 165 -5.24 -19.29 8.08
CA VAL A 165 -6.54 -19.25 8.76
C VAL A 165 -7.24 -17.91 8.58
N HIS A 166 -8.58 -17.84 8.68
CA HIS A 166 -9.26 -16.54 8.74
C HIS A 166 -8.90 -15.78 10.02
N LYS A 167 -9.07 -14.46 9.98
CA LYS A 167 -8.98 -13.61 11.18
C LYS A 167 -9.87 -14.08 12.33
N LYS A 168 -11.10 -14.53 12.04
CA LYS A 168 -12.01 -15.10 13.06
C LYS A 168 -11.60 -16.49 13.56
N CYS A 169 -10.78 -17.22 12.79
CA CYS A 169 -10.46 -18.62 13.05
C CYS A 169 -9.14 -18.83 13.80
N HIS A 170 -8.23 -17.84 13.86
CA HIS A 170 -6.91 -18.06 14.48
C HIS A 170 -6.97 -18.49 15.95
N LYS A 171 -7.89 -17.93 16.75
CA LYS A 171 -8.04 -18.25 18.18
C LYS A 171 -8.46 -19.71 18.44
N VAL A 172 -9.16 -20.32 17.49
CA VAL A 172 -9.72 -21.67 17.64
C VAL A 172 -8.82 -22.76 17.05
N VAL A 173 -7.62 -22.41 16.59
CA VAL A 173 -6.62 -23.35 16.10
C VAL A 173 -6.06 -24.15 17.27
N ARG A 174 -6.49 -25.41 17.41
CA ARG A 174 -6.02 -26.33 18.49
C ARG A 174 -4.75 -27.11 18.15
N LYS A 175 -4.39 -27.18 16.87
CA LYS A 175 -3.19 -27.92 16.44
C LYS A 175 -1.95 -27.11 16.82
N PRO A 176 -0.99 -27.68 17.58
CA PRO A 176 0.24 -26.96 17.94
C PRO A 176 1.09 -26.65 16.71
N CYS A 177 1.87 -25.57 16.76
CA CYS A 177 2.78 -25.21 15.68
C CYS A 177 3.95 -26.19 15.62
N LEU A 178 4.05 -26.94 14.52
CA LEU A 178 5.20 -27.79 14.20
C LEU A 178 6.04 -27.07 13.16
N SER A 179 7.37 -26.99 13.36
CA SER A 179 8.26 -26.42 12.35
C SER A 179 8.22 -27.24 11.06
N LEU A 180 8.54 -26.63 9.91
CA LEU A 180 8.62 -27.34 8.62
C LEU A 180 9.54 -28.58 8.68
N GLN A 181 10.61 -28.53 9.47
CA GLN A 181 11.50 -29.67 9.71
C GLN A 181 10.82 -30.78 10.53
N GLN A 182 10.03 -30.45 11.56
CA GLN A 182 9.32 -31.44 12.37
C GLN A 182 8.16 -32.10 11.60
N GLN A 183 7.49 -31.36 10.71
CA GLN A 183 6.47 -31.92 9.82
C GLN A 183 7.05 -32.92 8.82
N GLN A 184 8.23 -32.62 8.25
CA GLN A 184 8.95 -33.57 7.39
C GLN A 184 9.40 -34.82 8.17
N GLN A 185 9.83 -34.66 9.42
CA GLN A 185 10.25 -35.77 10.27
C GLN A 185 9.07 -36.67 10.70
N GLN A 186 7.90 -36.09 10.98
CA GLN A 186 6.68 -36.86 11.26
C GLN A 186 6.16 -37.62 10.04
N GLN A 187 6.26 -37.05 8.83
CA GLN A 187 5.96 -37.79 7.60
C GLN A 187 6.93 -38.96 7.38
N GLN A 188 8.21 -38.81 7.74
CA GLN A 188 9.19 -39.91 7.68
C GLN A 188 8.94 -40.98 8.76
N LEU A 189 8.56 -40.59 9.98
CA LEU A 189 8.22 -41.52 11.07
C LEU A 189 6.94 -42.31 10.78
N GLN A 190 5.91 -41.66 10.21
CA GLN A 190 4.68 -42.36 9.78
C GLN A 190 4.95 -43.34 8.63
N SER A 191 5.92 -43.07 7.75
CA SER A 191 6.34 -44.05 6.73
C SER A 191 7.19 -45.20 7.29
N ALA A 192 7.83 -45.02 8.45
CA ALA A 192 8.64 -46.05 9.10
C ALA A 192 7.82 -46.97 10.02
N GLU A 193 6.76 -46.46 10.66
CA GLU A 193 5.85 -47.26 11.50
C GLU A 193 4.95 -48.21 10.69
N SER A 194 4.76 -47.98 9.39
CA SER A 194 4.06 -48.92 8.50
C SER A 194 4.91 -50.13 8.06
N GLN A 195 6.16 -50.28 8.51
CA GLN A 195 7.05 -51.37 8.07
C GLN A 195 7.41 -52.42 9.14
N THR A 196 6.86 -52.37 10.36
CA THR A 196 7.23 -53.30 11.45
C THR A 196 6.10 -54.15 12.04
N ILE A 197 4.89 -54.17 11.47
CA ILE A 197 3.83 -55.08 11.93
C ILE A 197 3.32 -55.91 10.76
N ASP A 198 4.01 -57.02 10.47
CA ASP A 198 3.47 -58.14 9.70
C ASP A 198 4.18 -59.44 10.09
N ARG A 199 3.82 -59.98 11.26
CA ARG A 199 3.78 -61.44 11.50
C ARG A 199 2.72 -61.78 12.55
N ASN A 200 1.74 -62.54 12.08
CA ASN A 200 0.68 -63.29 12.79
C ASN A 200 -0.63 -62.54 13.10
N GLY A 201 -1.62 -62.76 12.22
CA GLY A 201 -2.77 -63.62 12.57
C GLY A 201 -3.97 -62.97 13.29
N ASP A 202 -4.99 -62.69 12.48
CA ASP A 202 -6.43 -62.76 12.76
C ASP A 202 -7.19 -61.69 13.58
N GLN A 203 -8.24 -61.22 12.90
CA GLN A 203 -9.58 -60.75 13.33
C GLN A 203 -9.85 -59.27 13.72
N GLN A 204 -10.67 -58.67 12.83
CA GLN A 204 -11.83 -57.78 13.04
C GLN A 204 -11.65 -56.30 13.42
N LEU A 205 -11.83 -55.40 12.45
CA LEU A 205 -13.05 -54.56 12.21
C LEU A 205 -12.68 -53.35 11.34
N ASP A 206 -13.28 -53.28 10.14
CA ASP A 206 -12.97 -52.28 9.12
C ASP A 206 -13.42 -50.87 9.51
N SER A 207 -12.44 -49.97 9.44
CA SER A 207 -12.63 -48.54 9.19
C SER A 207 -11.95 -48.19 7.86
N PHE A 208 -12.71 -47.47 7.03
CA PHE A 208 -12.38 -46.65 5.84
C PHE A 208 -11.02 -46.79 5.13
N PRO A 209 -11.02 -46.64 3.80
CA PRO A 209 -9.88 -45.99 3.14
C PRO A 209 -10.22 -44.77 2.29
N CYS A 210 -9.40 -43.76 2.57
CA CYS A 210 -8.93 -42.66 1.74
C CYS A 210 -8.35 -43.18 0.41
N VAL A 211 -8.60 -42.45 -0.69
CA VAL A 211 -7.98 -42.68 -2.00
C VAL A 211 -7.10 -41.49 -2.35
N THR A 212 -5.81 -41.78 -2.57
CA THR A 212 -4.82 -40.89 -3.17
C THR A 212 -4.97 -40.83 -4.70
N ALA A 213 -4.66 -39.67 -5.25
CA ALA A 213 -4.73 -39.34 -6.66
C ALA A 213 -3.82 -40.19 -7.55
N THR A 214 -4.35 -40.63 -8.69
CA THR A 214 -3.57 -40.92 -9.90
C THR A 214 -4.29 -40.34 -11.12
N HIS A 215 -3.46 -39.85 -12.04
CA HIS A 215 -3.76 -39.41 -13.39
C HIS A 215 -4.63 -40.42 -14.16
N LEU A 216 -5.48 -39.93 -15.07
CA LEU A 216 -5.50 -40.32 -16.49
C LEU A 216 -6.60 -39.56 -17.26
N GLU A 217 -6.38 -39.51 -18.57
CA GLU A 217 -7.10 -38.83 -19.63
C GLU A 217 -8.51 -39.41 -19.83
N ASP A 218 -9.49 -38.57 -20.21
CA ASP A 218 -10.81 -39.01 -20.65
C ASP A 218 -10.99 -38.69 -22.14
N GLU A 219 -10.84 -39.74 -22.95
CA GLU A 219 -11.43 -39.87 -24.28
C GLU A 219 -12.93 -40.15 -24.17
N ILE A 220 -13.65 -39.58 -25.14
CA ILE A 220 -15.10 -39.63 -25.32
C ILE A 220 -15.46 -40.91 -26.09
N THR A 221 -16.50 -41.64 -25.65
CA THR A 221 -17.33 -42.45 -26.57
C THR A 221 -18.81 -42.47 -26.17
N GLU A 222 -19.61 -42.26 -27.22
CA GLU A 222 -21.05 -42.24 -27.48
C GLU A 222 -21.91 -43.29 -26.72
N SER A 223 -23.22 -43.10 -26.52
CA SER A 223 -24.31 -43.20 -27.54
C SER A 223 -25.70 -43.10 -26.83
N PRO A 224 -26.87 -43.22 -27.50
CA PRO A 224 -27.48 -42.42 -28.58
C PRO A 224 -28.93 -41.98 -28.22
N ILE A 225 -29.64 -41.23 -29.08
CA ILE A 225 -31.09 -41.36 -29.44
C ILE A 225 -31.48 -40.24 -30.46
N MET A 226 -32.42 -40.61 -31.34
CA MET A 226 -32.77 -40.18 -32.71
C MET A 226 -33.57 -38.86 -32.90
N GLU A 227 -33.40 -38.28 -34.12
CA GLU A 227 -34.33 -37.64 -35.10
C GLU A 227 -35.28 -36.48 -34.65
N GLU A 228 -35.64 -35.42 -35.42
CA GLU A 228 -35.95 -35.25 -36.86
C GLU A 228 -35.67 -33.80 -37.40
N HIS A 229 -35.65 -33.66 -38.75
CA HIS A 229 -35.57 -32.45 -39.59
C HIS A 229 -36.99 -31.97 -40.04
N PRO A 230 -37.24 -30.70 -40.52
CA PRO A 230 -36.92 -30.30 -41.91
C PRO A 230 -36.68 -28.79 -42.26
N ARG A 231 -35.72 -28.59 -43.20
CA ARG A 231 -35.63 -27.76 -44.44
C ARG A 231 -36.28 -26.37 -44.61
N ASP A 232 -35.50 -25.39 -45.10
CA ASP A 232 -35.63 -24.69 -46.44
C ASP A 232 -34.41 -23.74 -46.70
N ARG A 233 -33.58 -23.95 -47.76
CA ARG A 233 -33.41 -23.19 -49.07
C ARG A 233 -33.13 -21.68 -48.94
N MET A 234 -32.25 -20.96 -49.67
CA MET A 234 -31.42 -21.06 -50.91
C MET A 234 -30.46 -19.83 -50.90
N GLY A 235 -29.15 -19.86 -51.24
CA GLY A 235 -28.52 -19.63 -52.58
C GLY A 235 -27.15 -18.92 -52.38
N SER A 236 -26.00 -19.49 -52.82
CA SER A 236 -25.14 -19.17 -54.01
C SER A 236 -24.65 -17.71 -54.08
N GLU A 237 -23.37 -17.36 -54.23
CA GLU A 237 -22.39 -17.61 -55.33
C GLU A 237 -20.92 -17.51 -54.80
N GLU A 238 -20.00 -18.45 -55.10
CA GLU A 238 -18.87 -18.42 -56.08
C GLU A 238 -17.85 -17.27 -55.86
N GLY A 239 -16.51 -17.38 -55.88
CA GLY A 239 -15.45 -18.36 -56.19
C GLY A 239 -14.13 -17.54 -56.11
N GLU A 240 -12.99 -18.03 -55.63
CA GLU A 240 -11.88 -18.58 -56.44
C GLU A 240 -10.68 -18.89 -55.52
N GLU A 241 -9.88 -19.87 -55.92
CA GLU A 241 -8.91 -20.62 -55.12
C GLU A 241 -7.47 -20.45 -55.68
N LEU A 242 -6.47 -20.52 -54.76
CA LEU A 242 -5.06 -20.99 -54.90
C LEU A 242 -3.95 -20.04 -55.43
N PRO A 243 -2.64 -20.29 -55.12
CA PRO A 243 -2.04 -21.36 -54.30
C PRO A 243 -1.07 -20.92 -53.17
N LEU A 244 -0.96 -21.83 -52.20
CA LEU A 244 0.10 -21.96 -51.21
C LEU A 244 1.43 -22.37 -51.90
N ASP A 245 2.55 -21.74 -51.56
CA ASP A 245 3.86 -22.41 -51.61
C ASP A 245 4.81 -21.89 -50.52
N THR A 246 4.87 -22.71 -49.46
CA THR A 246 5.99 -23.08 -48.59
C THR A 246 7.11 -22.08 -48.31
N LEU A 247 7.28 -21.74 -47.01
CA LEU A 247 8.54 -21.93 -46.28
C LEU A 247 8.35 -21.81 -44.75
N ASN A 248 8.73 -22.89 -44.06
CA ASN A 248 9.07 -23.06 -42.64
C ASN A 248 7.98 -22.96 -41.57
N ASP A 249 7.56 -24.16 -41.14
CA ASP A 249 7.26 -24.53 -39.77
C ASP A 249 8.26 -23.91 -38.77
N GLY A 250 7.72 -23.28 -37.73
CA GLY A 250 8.51 -22.80 -36.60
C GLY A 250 7.77 -21.80 -35.73
N ASP A 251 6.98 -22.34 -34.80
CA ASP A 251 6.50 -21.69 -33.58
C ASP A 251 5.17 -20.92 -33.66
N ASN A 252 4.09 -21.71 -33.67
CA ASN A 252 2.76 -21.24 -33.31
C ASN A 252 2.39 -21.85 -31.94
N SER A 253 3.02 -21.35 -30.87
CA SER A 253 2.57 -21.62 -29.51
C SER A 253 2.93 -20.48 -28.52
N ASN A 254 1.91 -19.88 -27.90
CA ASN A 254 1.93 -18.99 -26.72
C ASN A 254 2.19 -17.48 -26.88
N ASP A 255 1.40 -16.79 -27.71
CA ASP A 255 1.32 -15.31 -27.70
C ASP A 255 0.44 -14.73 -26.55
N MET A 256 0.33 -15.43 -25.40
CA MET A 256 -0.65 -15.11 -24.34
C MET A 256 -0.12 -14.50 -23.05
N GLN A 257 1.16 -14.10 -22.96
CA GLN A 257 1.65 -13.07 -22.00
C GLN A 257 3.17 -12.86 -22.19
N ARG A 258 3.55 -11.92 -23.05
CA ARG A 258 4.95 -11.52 -23.19
C ARG A 258 5.42 -10.90 -21.87
N GLN A 259 6.44 -11.47 -21.24
CA GLN A 259 7.03 -10.90 -20.01
C GLN A 259 8.23 -10.02 -20.37
N TYR A 260 8.28 -8.81 -19.82
CA TYR A 260 9.41 -7.90 -19.96
C TYR A 260 10.47 -8.16 -18.88
N SER A 261 11.73 -7.88 -19.20
CA SER A 261 12.87 -7.97 -18.32
C SER A 261 13.75 -6.73 -18.43
N LEU A 262 14.71 -6.57 -17.52
CA LEU A 262 15.66 -5.46 -17.58
C LEU A 262 16.48 -5.44 -18.89
N ASN A 263 16.71 -6.61 -19.49
CA ASN A 263 17.50 -6.74 -20.72
C ASN A 263 16.80 -6.16 -21.95
N ASP A 264 15.48 -6.00 -21.90
CA ASP A 264 14.68 -5.42 -22.99
C ASP A 264 14.80 -3.90 -23.07
N PHE A 265 15.37 -3.28 -22.04
CA PHE A 265 15.51 -1.83 -21.93
C PHE A 265 16.96 -1.38 -22.04
N GLU A 266 17.15 -0.22 -22.63
CA GLU A 266 18.38 0.56 -22.56
C GLU A 266 18.21 1.67 -21.52
N LEU A 267 19.10 1.71 -20.53
CA LEU A 267 19.08 2.74 -19.48
C LEU A 267 19.76 4.00 -20.01
N ILE A 268 19.04 5.13 -20.09
CA ILE A 268 19.53 6.36 -20.72
C ILE A 268 20.03 7.37 -19.69
N LYS A 269 19.20 7.69 -18.69
CA LYS A 269 19.54 8.71 -17.69
C LYS A 269 18.82 8.47 -16.37
N VAL A 270 19.38 8.94 -15.27
CA VAL A 270 18.65 9.09 -14.00
C VAL A 270 17.87 10.40 -14.06
N ILE A 271 16.57 10.35 -13.76
CA ILE A 271 15.68 11.52 -13.85
C ILE A 271 15.03 11.88 -12.51
N GLY A 272 15.20 11.05 -11.48
CA GLY A 272 14.72 11.37 -10.14
C GLY A 272 15.08 10.32 -9.09
N ARG A 273 14.95 10.73 -7.83
CA ARG A 273 14.98 9.85 -6.65
C ARG A 273 13.82 10.18 -5.73
N GLY A 274 13.19 9.14 -5.21
CA GLY A 274 12.32 9.22 -4.04
C GLY A 274 12.94 8.49 -2.85
N SER A 275 12.23 8.47 -1.72
CA SER A 275 12.68 7.81 -0.48
C SER A 275 13.02 6.32 -0.67
N TYR A 276 12.29 5.63 -1.54
CA TYR A 276 12.41 4.18 -1.76
C TYR A 276 12.73 3.79 -3.21
N ALA A 277 12.79 4.77 -4.11
CA ALA A 277 12.85 4.52 -5.55
C ALA A 277 13.89 5.38 -6.27
N LYS A 278 14.53 4.78 -7.28
CA LYS A 278 15.32 5.50 -8.29
C LYS A 278 14.53 5.49 -9.59
N VAL A 279 14.40 6.64 -10.25
CA VAL A 279 13.66 6.78 -11.51
C VAL A 279 14.64 7.02 -12.65
N LEU A 280 14.57 6.18 -13.68
CA LEU A 280 15.42 6.28 -14.87
C LEU A 280 14.58 6.55 -16.12
N MET A 281 15.11 7.35 -17.03
CA MET A 281 14.67 7.37 -18.42
C MET A 281 15.25 6.14 -19.12
N VAL A 282 14.39 5.39 -19.80
CA VAL A 282 14.74 4.15 -20.49
C VAL A 282 14.15 4.11 -21.89
N GLU A 283 14.80 3.37 -22.79
CA GLU A 283 14.27 3.06 -24.12
C GLU A 283 13.97 1.57 -24.23
N LEU A 284 12.76 1.24 -24.69
CA LEU A 284 12.44 -0.14 -25.04
C LEU A 284 13.13 -0.50 -26.36
N LYS A 285 14.08 -1.45 -26.34
CA LYS A 285 14.98 -1.73 -27.47
C LYS A 285 14.25 -2.06 -28.77
N ARG A 286 13.14 -2.80 -28.68
CA ARG A 286 12.32 -3.25 -29.82
C ARG A 286 11.63 -2.09 -30.53
N THR A 287 10.94 -1.25 -29.77
CA THR A 287 10.05 -0.21 -30.32
C THR A 287 10.71 1.16 -30.38
N LYS A 288 11.88 1.32 -29.77
CA LYS A 288 12.58 2.61 -29.62
C LYS A 288 11.78 3.67 -28.87
N ARG A 289 10.71 3.27 -28.16
CA ARG A 289 9.89 4.15 -27.34
C ARG A 289 10.55 4.44 -26.01
N ILE A 290 10.41 5.67 -25.55
CA ILE A 290 10.95 6.16 -24.28
C ILE A 290 9.92 5.98 -23.16
N TYR A 291 10.37 5.49 -22.02
CA TYR A 291 9.59 5.32 -20.81
C TYR A 291 10.35 5.85 -19.58
N ALA A 292 9.63 6.07 -18.49
CA ALA A 292 10.23 6.22 -17.17
C ALA A 292 10.18 4.86 -16.47
N MET A 293 11.27 4.49 -15.80
CA MET A 293 11.41 3.24 -15.06
C MET A 293 11.65 3.56 -13.58
N LYS A 294 10.64 3.34 -12.75
CA LYS A 294 10.74 3.44 -11.29
C LYS A 294 11.28 2.12 -10.74
N VAL A 295 12.40 2.18 -10.03
CA VAL A 295 13.15 1.02 -9.53
C VAL A 295 13.17 1.03 -8.01
N ILE A 296 12.65 -0.04 -7.40
CA ILE A 296 12.54 -0.20 -5.94
C ILE A 296 13.40 -1.40 -5.52
N LYS A 297 14.22 -1.24 -4.47
CA LYS A 297 15.02 -2.34 -3.93
C LYS A 297 14.14 -3.23 -3.04
N LYS A 298 14.06 -4.53 -3.33
CA LYS A 298 13.31 -5.50 -2.51
C LYS A 298 13.80 -5.56 -1.06
N ALA A 299 15.09 -5.29 -0.83
CA ALA A 299 15.66 -5.22 0.52
C ALA A 299 15.09 -4.07 1.38
N LEU A 300 14.43 -3.08 0.77
CA LEU A 300 13.72 -2.01 1.48
C LEU A 300 12.25 -2.35 1.71
N VAL A 301 11.76 -3.45 1.14
CA VAL A 301 10.39 -3.95 1.29
C VAL A 301 10.46 -5.12 2.26
N THR A 302 10.47 -4.80 3.55
CA THR A 302 10.84 -5.76 4.60
C THR A 302 9.66 -6.27 5.39
N ASP A 303 8.59 -5.48 5.46
CA ASP A 303 7.37 -5.84 6.17
C ASP A 303 6.14 -5.90 5.26
N ASP A 304 5.03 -6.36 5.82
CA ASP A 304 3.78 -6.50 5.07
C ASP A 304 3.19 -5.15 4.65
N GLU A 305 3.54 -4.06 5.34
CA GLU A 305 3.05 -2.73 4.99
C GLU A 305 3.75 -2.23 3.74
N ASP A 306 5.06 -2.46 3.63
CA ASP A 306 5.83 -2.20 2.41
C ASP A 306 5.29 -3.04 1.24
N ILE A 307 4.94 -4.31 1.47
CA ILE A 307 4.38 -5.19 0.43
C ILE A 307 2.98 -4.71 0.02
N ASP A 308 2.10 -4.43 0.99
CA ASP A 308 0.76 -3.88 0.74
C ASP A 308 0.88 -2.53 -0.01
N TRP A 309 1.88 -1.72 0.29
CA TRP A 309 2.19 -0.45 -0.36
C TRP A 309 2.58 -0.64 -1.83
N VAL A 310 3.52 -1.55 -2.13
CA VAL A 310 3.89 -1.90 -3.51
C VAL A 310 2.69 -2.42 -4.31
N GLN A 311 1.88 -3.28 -3.69
CA GLN A 311 0.69 -3.85 -4.35
C GLN A 311 -0.38 -2.79 -4.60
N THR A 312 -0.60 -1.89 -3.64
CA THR A 312 -1.53 -0.76 -3.79
C THR A 312 -1.05 0.17 -4.91
N GLU A 313 0.24 0.50 -4.94
CA GLU A 313 0.83 1.33 -5.99
C GLU A 313 0.63 0.69 -7.38
N LYS A 314 0.93 -0.60 -7.53
CA LYS A 314 0.66 -1.37 -8.77
C LYS A 314 -0.82 -1.28 -9.18
N HIS A 315 -1.74 -1.51 -8.25
CA HIS A 315 -3.17 -1.49 -8.55
C HIS A 315 -3.68 -0.11 -8.96
N VAL A 316 -3.19 0.96 -8.31
CA VAL A 316 -3.55 2.34 -8.65
C VAL A 316 -3.04 2.67 -10.04
N PHE A 317 -1.80 2.28 -10.37
CA PHE A 317 -1.24 2.41 -11.72
C PHE A 317 -2.09 1.71 -12.80
N GLU A 318 -2.51 0.47 -12.56
CA GLU A 318 -3.40 -0.27 -13.46
C GLU A 318 -4.74 0.46 -13.66
N THR A 319 -5.30 1.00 -12.58
CA THR A 319 -6.57 1.75 -12.61
C THR A 319 -6.44 3.10 -13.31
N ALA A 320 -5.30 3.78 -13.14
CA ALA A 320 -5.01 5.12 -13.63
C ALA A 320 -4.71 5.16 -15.14
N SER A 321 -4.33 4.03 -15.75
CA SER A 321 -3.71 3.96 -17.07
C SER A 321 -4.52 4.54 -18.24
N ASN A 322 -5.84 4.73 -18.07
CA ASN A 322 -6.73 5.25 -19.12
C ASN A 322 -7.16 6.71 -18.89
N HIS A 323 -6.73 7.35 -17.80
CA HIS A 323 -7.15 8.71 -17.50
C HIS A 323 -6.12 9.73 -18.05
N PRO A 324 -6.55 10.77 -18.79
CA PRO A 324 -5.66 11.69 -19.52
C PRO A 324 -4.67 12.46 -18.62
N PHE A 325 -5.06 12.69 -17.37
CA PHE A 325 -4.31 13.47 -16.38
C PHE A 325 -3.65 12.61 -15.29
N LEU A 326 -3.54 11.30 -15.50
CA LEU A 326 -2.77 10.39 -14.66
C LEU A 326 -1.63 9.77 -15.48
N VAL A 327 -0.54 9.42 -14.81
CA VAL A 327 0.59 8.70 -15.42
C VAL A 327 0.20 7.22 -15.59
N GLY A 328 0.25 6.74 -16.83
CA GLY A 328 -0.10 5.36 -17.14
C GLY A 328 1.03 4.37 -16.89
N LEU A 329 0.65 3.12 -16.61
CA LEU A 329 1.55 1.99 -16.47
C LEU A 329 1.66 1.22 -17.78
N HIS A 330 2.89 0.96 -18.22
CA HIS A 330 3.18 0.12 -19.37
C HIS A 330 3.39 -1.34 -18.95
N SER A 331 4.31 -1.59 -18.02
CA SER A 331 4.59 -2.94 -17.54
C SER A 331 5.25 -2.94 -16.16
N CYS A 332 5.16 -4.08 -15.46
CA CYS A 332 5.89 -4.37 -14.25
C CYS A 332 6.71 -5.65 -14.43
N PHE A 333 7.92 -5.68 -13.90
CA PHE A 333 8.75 -6.87 -13.83
C PHE A 333 9.70 -6.80 -12.63
N GLN A 334 10.39 -7.89 -12.33
CA GLN A 334 11.27 -7.97 -11.16
C GLN A 334 12.57 -8.72 -11.46
N THR A 335 13.57 -8.47 -10.62
CA THR A 335 14.78 -9.28 -10.50
C THR A 335 14.88 -9.81 -9.05
N PRO A 336 15.87 -10.67 -8.71
CA PRO A 336 16.04 -11.14 -7.33
C PRO A 336 16.18 -10.02 -6.28
N SER A 337 16.62 -8.83 -6.67
CA SER A 337 16.91 -7.71 -5.77
C SER A 337 16.01 -6.49 -5.95
N ARG A 338 15.23 -6.40 -7.04
CA ARG A 338 14.52 -5.16 -7.41
C ARG A 338 13.15 -5.41 -8.03
N LEU A 339 12.28 -4.44 -7.87
CA LEU A 339 11.00 -4.30 -8.56
C LEU A 339 11.08 -3.13 -9.53
N PHE A 340 10.46 -3.28 -10.70
CA PHE A 340 10.49 -2.30 -11.78
C PHE A 340 9.07 -1.97 -12.24
N PHE A 341 8.75 -0.69 -12.23
CA PHE A 341 7.55 -0.15 -12.88
C PHE A 341 7.99 0.64 -14.11
N VAL A 342 7.55 0.21 -15.28
CA VAL A 342 7.73 0.93 -16.54
C VAL A 342 6.45 1.75 -16.77
N ILE A 343 6.60 3.06 -16.73
CA ILE A 343 5.51 4.04 -16.76
C ILE A 343 5.74 5.04 -17.89
N GLU A 344 4.68 5.77 -18.24
CA GLU A 344 4.74 6.86 -19.21
C GLU A 344 5.83 7.88 -18.85
N PHE A 345 6.66 8.25 -19.83
CA PHE A 345 7.65 9.32 -19.66
C PHE A 345 7.03 10.68 -19.93
N VAL A 346 6.91 11.50 -18.88
CA VAL A 346 6.36 12.86 -18.95
C VAL A 346 7.50 13.87 -18.92
N ARG A 347 7.69 14.59 -20.02
CA ARG A 347 8.92 15.35 -20.33
C ARG A 347 8.88 16.86 -20.10
N GLY A 348 7.72 17.44 -19.77
CA GLY A 348 7.57 18.88 -19.55
C GLY A 348 8.08 19.38 -18.20
N GLY A 349 8.65 18.50 -17.37
CA GLY A 349 9.03 18.77 -15.99
C GLY A 349 7.82 18.71 -15.05
N ASP A 350 7.96 19.28 -13.87
CA ASP A 350 6.92 19.36 -12.85
C ASP A 350 6.51 20.82 -12.55
N LEU A 351 5.38 20.99 -11.85
CA LEU A 351 4.90 22.31 -11.46
C LEU A 351 5.83 23.00 -10.47
N MET A 352 6.62 22.28 -9.67
CA MET A 352 7.60 22.88 -8.76
C MET A 352 8.66 23.65 -9.57
N PHE A 353 9.26 23.00 -10.57
CA PHE A 353 10.22 23.62 -11.48
C PHE A 353 9.61 24.79 -12.27
N HIS A 354 8.35 24.63 -12.71
CA HIS A 354 7.63 25.73 -13.37
C HIS A 354 7.44 26.93 -12.43
N MET A 355 7.06 26.68 -11.18
CA MET A 355 6.89 27.71 -10.14
C MET A 355 8.20 28.41 -9.79
N GLN A 356 9.31 27.70 -9.71
CA GLN A 356 10.63 28.31 -9.46
C GLN A 356 11.01 29.33 -10.54
N ARG A 357 10.63 29.07 -11.81
CA ARG A 357 10.87 30.00 -12.93
C ARG A 357 9.89 31.16 -12.96
N GLN A 358 8.60 30.90 -12.80
CA GLN A 358 7.54 31.92 -12.92
C GLN A 358 7.35 32.75 -11.64
N ARG A 359 7.78 32.22 -10.49
CA ARG A 359 7.53 32.70 -9.12
C ARG A 359 6.06 32.68 -8.71
N ARG A 360 5.16 33.17 -9.56
CA ARG A 360 3.69 33.21 -9.36
C ARG A 360 3.01 33.02 -10.71
N LEU A 361 1.88 32.32 -10.71
CA LEU A 361 1.06 32.11 -11.90
C LEU A 361 -0.11 33.10 -11.94
N PRO A 362 -0.50 33.56 -13.15
CA PRO A 362 -1.78 34.23 -13.35
C PRO A 362 -2.95 33.34 -12.93
N GLU A 363 -4.06 33.95 -12.49
CA GLU A 363 -5.24 33.20 -12.06
C GLU A 363 -5.79 32.25 -13.14
N ASP A 364 -5.70 32.64 -14.41
CA ASP A 364 -6.18 31.81 -15.52
C ASP A 364 -5.30 30.56 -15.72
N HIS A 365 -3.99 30.67 -15.49
CA HIS A 365 -3.07 29.53 -15.54
C HIS A 365 -3.33 28.58 -14.37
N ALA A 366 -3.42 29.12 -13.16
CA ALA A 366 -3.70 28.32 -11.96
C ALA A 366 -5.07 27.63 -12.05
N ARG A 367 -6.09 28.31 -12.60
CA ARG A 367 -7.43 27.74 -12.82
C ARG A 367 -7.39 26.55 -13.76
N PHE A 368 -6.66 26.65 -14.88
CA PHE A 368 -6.50 25.57 -15.83
C PHE A 368 -5.90 24.33 -15.15
N TYR A 369 -4.74 24.47 -14.49
CA TYR A 369 -4.09 23.34 -13.83
C TYR A 369 -4.93 22.75 -12.70
N VAL A 370 -5.55 23.59 -11.85
CA VAL A 370 -6.42 23.08 -10.78
C VAL A 370 -7.64 22.35 -11.33
N ALA A 371 -8.20 22.78 -12.45
CA ALA A 371 -9.33 22.08 -13.06
C ALA A 371 -8.93 20.68 -13.56
N GLU A 372 -7.78 20.54 -14.23
CA GLU A 372 -7.30 19.23 -14.66
C GLU A 372 -6.95 18.31 -13.48
N ILE A 373 -6.29 18.85 -12.44
CA ILE A 373 -5.99 18.11 -11.21
C ILE A 373 -7.30 17.67 -10.53
N SER A 374 -8.33 18.52 -10.53
CA SER A 374 -9.63 18.19 -9.94
C SER A 374 -10.31 17.02 -10.65
N LEU A 375 -10.20 16.94 -11.99
CA LEU A 375 -10.68 15.79 -12.77
C LEU A 375 -9.92 14.51 -12.41
N ALA A 376 -8.58 14.59 -12.33
CA ALA A 376 -7.73 13.46 -11.94
C ALA A 376 -8.06 12.94 -10.54
N LEU A 377 -8.21 13.83 -9.56
CA LEU A 377 -8.61 13.47 -8.20
C LEU A 377 -10.03 12.89 -8.16
N ASN A 378 -10.99 13.50 -8.86
CA ASN A 378 -12.36 12.99 -8.90
C ASN A 378 -12.42 11.57 -9.47
N PHE A 379 -11.67 11.29 -10.54
CA PHE A 379 -11.57 9.93 -11.08
C PHE A 379 -11.03 8.93 -10.05
N LEU A 380 -9.94 9.25 -9.36
CA LEU A 380 -9.39 8.38 -8.30
C LEU A 380 -10.41 8.16 -7.18
N HIS A 381 -11.06 9.25 -6.77
CA HIS A 381 -12.10 9.27 -5.75
C HIS A 381 -13.27 8.37 -6.15
N GLU A 382 -13.75 8.41 -7.38
CA GLU A 382 -14.79 7.52 -7.95
C GLU A 382 -14.40 6.04 -7.92
N LYS A 383 -13.10 5.74 -8.01
CA LYS A 383 -12.55 4.38 -7.85
C LYS A 383 -12.30 3.99 -6.39
N GLY A 384 -12.65 4.85 -5.43
CA GLY A 384 -12.42 4.62 -4.01
C GLY A 384 -10.96 4.73 -3.60
N ILE A 385 -10.21 5.61 -4.27
CA ILE A 385 -8.78 5.85 -4.04
C ILE A 385 -8.59 7.28 -3.51
N ILE A 386 -7.92 7.42 -2.36
CA ILE A 386 -7.42 8.71 -1.85
C ILE A 386 -5.96 8.85 -2.26
N TYR A 387 -5.56 9.99 -2.82
CA TYR A 387 -4.22 10.17 -3.38
C TYR A 387 -3.15 10.47 -2.31
N ARG A 388 -3.45 11.37 -1.36
CA ARG A 388 -2.68 11.68 -0.13
C ARG A 388 -1.28 12.28 -0.28
N ASP A 389 -0.75 12.45 -1.48
CA ASP A 389 0.55 13.11 -1.70
C ASP A 389 0.51 14.12 -2.86
N LEU A 390 -0.55 14.93 -2.90
CA LEU A 390 -0.60 16.08 -3.81
C LEU A 390 0.33 17.18 -3.34
N LYS A 391 1.28 17.53 -4.22
CA LYS A 391 2.26 18.60 -4.09
C LYS A 391 2.75 19.03 -5.47
N LEU A 392 3.39 20.19 -5.56
CA LEU A 392 3.90 20.72 -6.83
C LEU A 392 4.83 19.75 -7.58
N ASP A 393 5.68 19.01 -6.86
CA ASP A 393 6.63 18.04 -7.43
C ASP A 393 5.94 16.83 -8.09
N ASN A 394 4.74 16.47 -7.62
CA ASN A 394 4.00 15.31 -8.09
C ASN A 394 2.98 15.65 -9.21
N VAL A 395 2.94 16.92 -9.64
CA VAL A 395 2.14 17.36 -10.80
C VAL A 395 3.08 17.61 -11.97
N LEU A 396 3.18 16.64 -12.86
CA LEU A 396 4.01 16.71 -14.05
C LEU A 396 3.28 17.49 -15.16
N LEU A 397 4.03 18.07 -16.08
CA LEU A 397 3.51 18.68 -17.31
C LEU A 397 3.91 17.82 -18.50
N ASP A 398 2.97 17.48 -19.37
CA ASP A 398 3.29 16.83 -20.64
C ASP A 398 3.86 17.83 -21.67
N HIS A 399 4.21 17.32 -22.85
CA HIS A 399 4.82 18.12 -23.93
C HIS A 399 3.89 19.18 -24.54
N GLU A 400 2.58 19.10 -24.29
CA GLU A 400 1.60 20.10 -24.72
C GLU A 400 1.30 21.10 -23.61
N GLY A 401 1.53 20.72 -22.36
CA GLY A 401 1.35 21.55 -21.16
C GLY A 401 0.18 21.11 -20.27
N HIS A 402 -0.41 19.95 -20.52
CA HIS A 402 -1.42 19.37 -19.63
C HIS A 402 -0.78 18.69 -18.42
N VAL A 403 -1.50 18.66 -17.31
CA VAL A 403 -0.99 18.03 -16.08
C VAL A 403 -1.08 16.50 -16.13
N LYS A 404 -0.17 15.83 -15.43
CA LYS A 404 -0.27 14.41 -15.08
C LYS A 404 0.15 14.20 -13.63
N LEU A 405 -0.74 13.64 -12.81
CA LEU A 405 -0.38 13.24 -11.45
C LEU A 405 0.45 11.95 -11.49
N THR A 406 1.53 11.91 -10.72
CA THR A 406 2.45 10.77 -10.62
C THR A 406 2.57 10.27 -9.18
N ASP A 407 3.44 9.30 -8.93
CA ASP A 407 3.81 8.77 -7.60
C ASP A 407 2.62 8.34 -6.72
N TYR A 408 2.06 7.17 -7.03
CA TYR A 408 0.90 6.61 -6.32
C TYR A 408 1.24 5.87 -5.03
N GLY A 409 2.50 5.91 -4.58
CA GLY A 409 2.94 5.20 -3.39
C GLY A 409 2.10 5.55 -2.15
N MET A 410 1.72 6.81 -1.97
CA MET A 410 0.93 7.21 -0.79
C MET A 410 -0.56 6.95 -0.92
N CYS A 411 -1.05 6.36 -2.03
CA CYS A 411 -2.49 6.17 -2.22
C CYS A 411 -3.13 5.25 -1.18
N LYS A 412 -4.43 5.43 -0.96
CA LYS A 412 -5.27 4.52 -0.18
C LYS A 412 -6.43 4.05 -1.04
N GLU A 413 -6.41 2.78 -1.44
CA GLU A 413 -7.50 2.14 -2.17
C GLU A 413 -8.60 1.58 -1.26
N GLY A 414 -9.73 1.23 -1.89
CA GLY A 414 -10.82 0.48 -1.26
C GLY A 414 -11.70 1.29 -0.33
N ILE A 415 -11.69 2.62 -0.44
CA ILE A 415 -12.51 3.53 0.36
C ILE A 415 -13.89 3.65 -0.28
N ARG A 416 -14.92 3.15 0.38
CA ARG A 416 -16.32 3.30 -0.03
C ARG A 416 -16.93 4.55 0.59
N GLU A 417 -18.16 4.88 0.19
CA GLU A 417 -18.91 5.95 0.84
C GLU A 417 -19.10 5.65 2.33
N GLY A 418 -18.64 6.57 3.18
CA GLY A 418 -18.66 6.44 4.63
C GLY A 418 -17.46 5.70 5.24
N ASP A 419 -16.59 5.11 4.41
CA ASP A 419 -15.33 4.53 4.90
C ASP A 419 -14.31 5.64 5.14
N ASN A 420 -13.55 5.50 6.23
CA ASN A 420 -12.44 6.36 6.57
C ASN A 420 -11.14 5.58 6.77
N THR A 421 -10.03 6.30 6.85
CA THR A 421 -8.72 5.77 7.24
C THR A 421 -8.05 6.68 8.25
N GLY A 422 -7.13 6.13 9.06
CA GLY A 422 -6.40 6.86 10.11
C GLY A 422 -4.88 6.81 9.93
N THR A 423 -4.38 6.80 8.68
CA THR A 423 -2.93 6.87 8.44
C THR A 423 -2.41 8.29 8.56
N PHE A 424 -1.47 8.54 9.48
CA PHE A 424 -0.67 9.75 9.41
C PHE A 424 0.33 9.64 8.25
N CYS A 425 0.11 10.40 7.17
CA CYS A 425 0.97 10.43 5.98
C CYS A 425 0.75 11.72 5.18
N GLY A 426 1.62 11.94 4.20
CA GLY A 426 1.60 13.10 3.31
C GLY A 426 2.83 13.98 3.51
N THR A 427 3.04 14.92 2.59
CA THR A 427 4.13 15.90 2.66
C THR A 427 3.75 17.02 3.64
N PRO A 428 4.59 17.37 4.65
CA PRO A 428 4.22 18.25 5.77
C PRO A 428 3.42 19.51 5.43
N ASN A 429 3.81 20.25 4.38
CA ASN A 429 3.14 21.48 3.95
C ASN A 429 1.71 21.27 3.41
N TYR A 430 1.35 20.05 3.00
CA TYR A 430 0.07 19.72 2.37
C TYR A 430 -0.82 18.86 3.27
N ILE A 431 -0.34 18.46 4.46
CA ILE A 431 -1.12 17.64 5.39
C ILE A 431 -2.36 18.41 5.85
N ALA A 432 -3.52 17.75 5.78
CA ALA A 432 -4.79 18.34 6.17
C ALA A 432 -4.96 18.42 7.71
N PRO A 433 -5.69 19.40 8.25
CA PRO A 433 -5.87 19.58 9.70
C PRO A 433 -6.43 18.34 10.40
N GLU A 434 -7.36 17.62 9.78
CA GLU A 434 -7.94 16.40 10.35
C GLU A 434 -6.89 15.27 10.55
N ILE A 435 -5.91 15.15 9.65
CA ILE A 435 -4.80 14.19 9.80
C ILE A 435 -3.94 14.58 11.01
N LEU A 436 -3.62 15.87 11.16
CA LEU A 436 -2.81 16.38 12.27
C LEU A 436 -3.52 16.25 13.63
N ARG A 437 -4.86 16.31 13.66
CA ARG A 437 -5.67 16.04 14.86
C ARG A 437 -5.79 14.55 15.18
N GLY A 438 -5.29 13.67 14.31
CA GLY A 438 -5.43 12.22 14.47
C GLY A 438 -6.85 11.72 14.22
N GLU A 439 -7.68 12.50 13.54
CA GLU A 439 -9.03 12.11 13.15
C GLU A 439 -8.98 11.10 12.00
N GLU A 440 -10.02 10.26 11.91
CA GLU A 440 -10.22 9.46 10.72
C GLU A 440 -10.68 10.35 9.56
N TYR A 441 -10.16 10.09 8.36
CA TYR A 441 -10.38 10.93 7.20
C TYR A 441 -10.67 10.11 5.94
N SER A 442 -11.16 10.78 4.91
CA SER A 442 -11.46 10.20 3.60
C SER A 442 -10.92 11.11 2.50
N PHE A 443 -11.66 11.30 1.41
CA PHE A 443 -11.28 12.11 0.25
C PHE A 443 -11.02 13.60 0.53
N SER A 444 -11.46 14.12 1.69
CA SER A 444 -11.35 15.54 2.08
C SER A 444 -9.92 16.07 2.08
N VAL A 445 -8.96 15.20 2.36
CA VAL A 445 -7.54 15.57 2.50
C VAL A 445 -6.91 15.96 1.16
N ASP A 446 -7.36 15.38 0.05
CA ASP A 446 -6.87 15.72 -1.29
C ASP A 446 -7.38 17.11 -1.72
N TRP A 447 -8.62 17.46 -1.36
CA TRP A 447 -9.18 18.79 -1.63
C TRP A 447 -8.51 19.89 -0.81
N TRP A 448 -8.08 19.59 0.43
CA TRP A 448 -7.23 20.49 1.20
C TRP A 448 -5.88 20.72 0.51
N ALA A 449 -5.20 19.64 0.13
CA ALA A 449 -3.91 19.72 -0.55
C ALA A 449 -4.00 20.50 -1.88
N LEU A 450 -5.12 20.36 -2.61
CA LEU A 450 -5.40 21.14 -3.81
C LEU A 450 -5.53 22.64 -3.50
N GLY A 451 -6.15 22.99 -2.37
CA GLY A 451 -6.22 24.36 -1.87
C GLY A 451 -4.85 24.95 -1.55
N VAL A 452 -3.96 24.16 -0.94
CA VAL A 452 -2.57 24.58 -0.65
C VAL A 452 -1.82 24.81 -1.96
N LEU A 453 -1.89 23.86 -2.90
CA LEU A 453 -1.26 23.95 -4.22
C LEU A 453 -1.77 25.16 -5.02
N LEU A 454 -3.09 25.43 -5.01
CA LEU A 454 -3.66 26.63 -5.62
C LEU A 454 -3.14 27.92 -4.97
N TYR A 455 -3.01 27.94 -3.64
CA TYR A 455 -2.46 29.10 -2.94
C TYR A 455 -1.02 29.35 -3.39
N GLU A 456 -0.19 28.31 -3.45
CA GLU A 456 1.20 28.41 -3.87
C GLU A 456 1.32 28.94 -5.31
N MET A 457 0.51 28.42 -6.24
CA MET A 457 0.49 28.93 -7.62
C MET A 457 0.15 30.42 -7.68
N LEU A 458 -0.85 30.87 -6.92
CA LEU A 458 -1.33 32.25 -6.95
C LEU A 458 -0.45 33.22 -6.14
N ALA A 459 0.13 32.78 -5.04
CA ALA A 459 0.87 33.60 -4.08
C ALA A 459 2.40 33.48 -4.22
N GLY A 460 2.89 32.39 -4.81
CA GLY A 460 4.32 32.09 -4.99
C GLY A 460 5.04 31.65 -3.73
N ARG A 461 4.29 31.21 -2.73
CA ARG A 461 4.77 30.79 -1.41
C ARG A 461 3.72 29.96 -0.71
N SER A 462 4.10 29.20 0.31
CA SER A 462 3.16 28.40 1.09
C SER A 462 2.18 29.30 1.87
N PRO A 463 0.91 28.89 2.05
CA PRO A 463 -0.04 29.60 2.92
C PRO A 463 0.39 29.61 4.39
N PHE A 464 1.32 28.72 4.76
CA PHE A 464 1.82 28.56 6.13
C PHE A 464 3.17 29.26 6.35
N ASP A 465 3.78 29.83 5.31
CA ASP A 465 5.03 30.57 5.43
C ASP A 465 4.88 31.77 6.38
N ILE A 466 5.73 31.82 7.40
CA ILE A 466 5.78 32.91 8.36
C ILE A 466 6.92 33.84 8.00
N THR A 467 6.59 35.09 7.67
CA THR A 467 7.58 36.18 7.54
C THR A 467 8.36 36.33 8.83
N GLY A 468 9.68 36.11 8.78
CA GLY A 468 10.59 36.19 9.92
C GLY A 468 10.99 34.84 10.54
N ALA A 469 10.47 33.70 10.03
CA ALA A 469 10.84 32.36 10.54
C ALA A 469 12.34 32.06 10.42
N SER A 470 13.02 32.63 9.43
CA SER A 470 14.48 32.52 9.27
C SER A 470 15.28 33.16 10.41
N GLU A 471 14.66 34.00 11.24
CA GLU A 471 15.30 34.69 12.36
C GLU A 471 15.18 33.90 13.68
N ASN A 472 14.34 32.86 13.74
CA ASN A 472 14.14 32.05 14.94
C ASN A 472 14.17 30.53 14.61
N PRO A 473 15.24 29.80 15.00
CA PRO A 473 15.41 28.38 14.66
C PRO A 473 14.24 27.48 15.07
N ASP A 474 13.56 27.80 16.17
CA ASP A 474 12.42 27.03 16.68
C ASP A 474 11.22 27.04 15.72
N GLN A 475 11.13 28.04 14.84
CA GLN A 475 10.06 28.22 13.85
C GLN A 475 10.28 27.43 12.54
N ASN A 476 11.42 26.76 12.40
CA ASN A 476 11.73 25.90 11.24
C ASN A 476 11.46 24.40 11.51
N THR A 477 10.72 24.09 12.57
CA THR A 477 10.36 22.71 12.93
C THR A 477 9.03 22.28 12.30
N GLU A 478 8.89 20.98 12.01
CA GLU A 478 7.63 20.42 11.51
C GLU A 478 6.49 20.58 12.53
N ASP A 479 6.78 20.42 13.83
CA ASP A 479 5.80 20.61 14.90
C ASP A 479 5.21 22.03 14.90
N PHE A 480 6.06 23.05 14.68
CA PHE A 480 5.58 24.42 14.57
C PHE A 480 4.75 24.63 13.30
N LEU A 481 5.15 24.06 12.16
CA LEU A 481 4.35 24.08 10.94
C LEU A 481 2.97 23.44 11.17
N PHE A 482 2.91 22.29 11.84
CA PHE A 482 1.66 21.61 12.16
C PHE A 482 0.76 22.46 13.06
N GLN A 483 1.34 23.13 14.05
CA GLN A 483 0.60 24.10 14.88
C GLN A 483 0.04 25.25 14.03
N VAL A 484 0.82 25.78 13.09
CA VAL A 484 0.38 26.84 12.17
C VAL A 484 -0.79 26.38 11.30
N ILE A 485 -0.71 25.17 10.75
CA ILE A 485 -1.79 24.56 9.96
C ILE A 485 -3.08 24.46 10.80
N LEU A 486 -2.97 23.99 12.05
CA LEU A 486 -4.11 23.80 12.95
C LEU A 486 -4.73 25.09 13.46
N GLU A 487 -3.93 26.08 13.86
CA GLU A 487 -4.40 27.24 14.63
C GLU A 487 -4.51 28.51 13.80
N LYS A 488 -3.53 28.78 12.92
CA LYS A 488 -3.41 30.09 12.27
C LYS A 488 -4.45 30.27 11.16
N THR A 489 -5.02 31.46 11.08
CA THR A 489 -5.90 31.83 9.96
C THR A 489 -5.08 32.15 8.72
N ILE A 490 -5.43 31.51 7.60
CA ILE A 490 -4.74 31.72 6.32
C ILE A 490 -5.12 33.08 5.76
N ARG A 491 -4.12 33.90 5.45
CA ARG A 491 -4.31 35.24 4.89
C ARG A 491 -4.21 35.19 3.38
N ILE A 492 -5.32 35.47 2.70
CA ILE A 492 -5.37 35.57 1.25
C ILE A 492 -4.79 36.94 0.80
N PRO A 493 -3.84 36.98 -0.16
CA PRO A 493 -3.30 38.23 -0.67
C PRO A 493 -4.39 39.12 -1.28
N ARG A 494 -4.37 40.42 -0.95
CA ARG A 494 -5.33 41.43 -1.47
C ARG A 494 -5.26 41.63 -3.00
N SER A 495 -4.19 41.16 -3.63
CA SER A 495 -4.00 41.21 -5.08
C SER A 495 -4.85 40.18 -5.83
N LEU A 496 -5.40 39.17 -5.14
CA LEU A 496 -6.20 38.12 -5.77
C LEU A 496 -7.65 38.56 -5.93
N SER A 497 -8.30 38.07 -6.99
CA SER A 497 -9.71 38.33 -7.26
C SER A 497 -10.59 37.77 -6.15
N VAL A 498 -11.81 38.32 -6.03
CA VAL A 498 -12.82 37.81 -5.08
C VAL A 498 -13.13 36.33 -5.34
N LYS A 499 -13.11 35.90 -6.61
CA LYS A 499 -13.35 34.50 -7.01
C LYS A 499 -12.22 33.59 -6.55
N ALA A 500 -10.96 34.00 -6.75
CA ALA A 500 -9.79 33.27 -6.26
C ALA A 500 -9.76 33.19 -4.73
N ALA A 501 -10.06 34.29 -4.05
CA ALA A 501 -10.15 34.31 -2.59
C ALA A 501 -11.28 33.40 -2.07
N SER A 502 -12.42 33.36 -2.76
CA SER A 502 -13.55 32.49 -2.41
C SER A 502 -13.19 31.01 -2.52
N VAL A 503 -12.60 30.59 -3.65
CA VAL A 503 -12.26 29.17 -3.86
C VAL A 503 -11.18 28.70 -2.88
N LEU A 504 -10.18 29.54 -2.60
CA LEU A 504 -9.13 29.25 -1.62
C LEU A 504 -9.70 29.06 -0.22
N LYS A 505 -10.63 29.92 0.20
CA LYS A 505 -11.32 29.76 1.50
C LYS A 505 -12.15 28.48 1.55
N GLY A 506 -12.78 28.09 0.45
CA GLY A 506 -13.55 26.85 0.35
C GLY A 506 -12.68 25.61 0.53
N PHE A 507 -11.58 25.49 -0.22
CA PHE A 507 -10.67 24.35 -0.11
C PHE A 507 -9.87 24.34 1.21
N LEU A 508 -9.45 25.50 1.69
CA LEU A 508 -8.66 25.65 2.92
C LEU A 508 -9.55 25.82 4.16
N CYS A 509 -10.78 25.30 4.13
CA CYS A 509 -11.61 25.17 5.31
C CYS A 509 -11.03 24.08 6.23
N LYS A 510 -10.77 24.40 7.50
CA LYS A 510 -10.17 23.45 8.46
C LYS A 510 -11.14 22.38 8.93
N ASP A 511 -12.44 22.63 8.80
CA ASP A 511 -13.47 21.63 9.01
C ASP A 511 -13.71 20.88 7.68
N PRO A 512 -13.41 19.57 7.60
CA PRO A 512 -13.63 18.80 6.38
C PRO A 512 -15.11 18.70 5.98
N ALA A 513 -16.07 18.83 6.91
CA ALA A 513 -17.49 18.75 6.59
C ALA A 513 -18.00 19.96 5.78
N GLU A 514 -17.40 21.14 6.04
CA GLU A 514 -17.73 22.41 5.38
C GLU A 514 -16.78 22.74 4.21
N ARG A 515 -15.81 21.87 3.93
CA ARG A 515 -14.79 22.08 2.91
C ARG A 515 -15.37 21.88 1.51
N LEU A 516 -15.02 22.76 0.58
CA LEU A 516 -15.39 22.64 -0.83
C LEU A 516 -14.92 21.28 -1.38
N GLY A 517 -15.80 20.56 -2.07
CA GLY A 517 -15.52 19.21 -2.57
C GLY A 517 -15.94 18.06 -1.65
N CYS A 518 -16.31 18.35 -0.39
CA CYS A 518 -16.54 17.33 0.64
C CYS A 518 -18.02 17.03 0.93
N ALA A 519 -18.95 17.71 0.25
CA ALA A 519 -20.36 17.33 0.29
C ALA A 519 -20.56 15.88 -0.20
N LYS A 520 -21.60 15.21 0.31
CA LYS A 520 -21.92 13.82 -0.09
C LYS A 520 -22.03 13.70 -1.61
N ARG A 521 -21.47 12.65 -2.17
CA ARG A 521 -21.47 12.44 -3.63
C ARG A 521 -22.90 12.27 -4.17
N PRO A 522 -23.15 12.70 -5.41
CA PRO A 522 -22.22 13.33 -6.36
C PRO A 522 -22.02 14.84 -6.15
N ALA A 523 -22.64 15.45 -5.13
CA ALA A 523 -22.66 16.91 -4.98
C ALA A 523 -21.26 17.53 -4.77
N GLY A 524 -20.35 16.83 -4.07
CA GLY A 524 -19.01 17.37 -3.76
C GLY A 524 -18.23 17.88 -4.98
N PHE A 525 -18.07 17.07 -6.03
CA PHE A 525 -17.37 17.53 -7.25
C PHE A 525 -18.18 18.57 -8.03
N HIS A 526 -19.51 18.48 -8.01
CA HIS A 526 -20.38 19.45 -8.66
C HIS A 526 -20.23 20.86 -8.04
N ASP A 527 -20.03 20.94 -6.73
CA ASP A 527 -19.77 22.22 -6.03
C ASP A 527 -18.45 22.85 -6.49
N ILE A 528 -17.41 22.04 -6.72
CA ILE A 528 -16.15 22.51 -7.32
C ILE A 528 -16.41 23.02 -8.73
N ALA A 529 -17.05 22.20 -9.58
CA ALA A 529 -17.27 22.50 -10.99
C ALA A 529 -18.07 23.79 -11.22
N ASN A 530 -19.06 24.05 -10.35
CA ASN A 530 -19.91 25.22 -10.41
C ASN A 530 -19.36 26.45 -9.68
N HIS A 531 -18.28 26.31 -8.90
CA HIS A 531 -17.75 27.43 -8.13
C HIS A 531 -17.38 28.59 -9.08
N PRO A 532 -17.68 29.87 -8.75
CA PRO A 532 -17.49 31.01 -9.66
C PRO A 532 -16.07 31.19 -10.21
N PHE A 533 -15.07 30.64 -9.53
CA PHE A 533 -13.69 30.59 -10.00
C PHE A 533 -13.54 29.74 -11.27
N PHE A 534 -14.28 28.64 -11.41
CA PHE A 534 -14.19 27.71 -12.56
C PHE A 534 -15.25 27.96 -13.63
N LYS A 535 -16.08 29.00 -13.51
CA LYS A 535 -17.19 29.30 -14.44
C LYS A 535 -16.80 29.32 -15.94
N VAL A 536 -15.55 29.62 -16.27
CA VAL A 536 -15.05 29.68 -17.65
C VAL A 536 -14.53 28.34 -18.19
N ILE A 537 -14.48 27.31 -17.35
CA ILE A 537 -13.99 25.99 -17.73
C ILE A 537 -15.15 25.18 -18.30
N ASP A 538 -14.97 24.70 -19.54
CA ASP A 538 -15.76 23.60 -20.06
C ASP A 538 -15.10 22.29 -19.63
N TRP A 539 -15.68 21.64 -18.62
CA TRP A 539 -15.12 20.44 -18.01
C TRP A 539 -15.07 19.25 -18.97
N TYR A 540 -16.04 19.14 -19.89
CA TYR A 540 -16.06 18.06 -20.88
C TYR A 540 -14.94 18.24 -21.91
N MET A 541 -14.80 19.46 -22.46
CA MET A 541 -13.69 19.76 -23.37
C MET A 541 -12.34 19.63 -22.67
N LEU A 542 -12.24 20.03 -21.40
CA LEU A 542 -11.01 19.91 -20.62
C LEU A 542 -10.61 18.44 -20.45
N GLU A 543 -11.55 17.58 -20.02
CA GLU A 543 -11.30 16.13 -19.86
C GLU A 543 -10.83 15.48 -21.16
N HIS A 544 -11.33 15.92 -22.31
CA HIS A 544 -10.91 15.43 -23.63
C HIS A 544 -9.66 16.12 -24.19
N LYS A 545 -8.93 16.90 -23.37
CA LYS A 545 -7.76 17.71 -23.78
C LYS A 545 -8.01 18.62 -24.98
N GLN A 546 -9.23 19.15 -25.11
CA GLN A 546 -9.62 20.08 -26.20
C GLN A 546 -9.42 21.55 -25.82
N VAL A 547 -9.12 21.83 -24.55
CA VAL A 547 -8.77 23.19 -24.07
C VAL A 547 -7.26 23.38 -24.17
N THR A 548 -6.82 24.41 -24.89
CA THR A 548 -5.39 24.69 -25.08
C THR A 548 -4.71 25.06 -23.75
N PRO A 549 -3.59 24.39 -23.39
CA PRO A 549 -2.82 24.76 -22.20
C PRO A 549 -2.29 26.19 -22.23
N PRO A 550 -2.25 26.89 -21.08
CA PRO A 550 -1.80 28.28 -20.99
C PRO A 550 -0.27 28.41 -21.11
N TYR A 551 0.46 27.32 -20.94
CA TYR A 551 1.90 27.25 -21.10
C TYR A 551 2.28 25.93 -21.76
N LYS A 552 3.08 26.02 -22.82
CA LYS A 552 3.67 24.86 -23.50
C LYS A 552 5.16 24.78 -23.13
N PRO A 553 5.63 23.68 -22.51
CA PRO A 553 7.05 23.49 -22.25
C PRO A 553 7.88 23.56 -23.52
N ARG A 554 9.05 24.22 -23.45
CA ARG A 554 10.01 24.21 -24.56
C ARG A 554 10.83 22.93 -24.47
N LEU A 555 10.89 22.20 -25.59
CA LEU A 555 11.59 20.94 -25.73
C LEU A 555 12.38 20.96 -27.04
N ASP A 556 13.67 20.68 -26.98
CA ASP A 556 14.55 20.67 -28.15
C ASP A 556 14.54 19.30 -28.86
N SER A 557 14.23 18.21 -28.15
CA SER A 557 14.11 16.86 -28.70
C SER A 557 13.28 15.92 -27.80
N ASP A 558 12.99 14.71 -28.30
CA ASP A 558 12.33 13.66 -27.51
C ASP A 558 13.15 13.15 -26.32
N ARG A 559 14.46 13.44 -26.31
CA ARG A 559 15.38 13.11 -25.22
C ARG A 559 15.82 14.34 -24.43
N ASP A 560 15.12 15.46 -24.59
CA ASP A 560 15.45 16.69 -23.88
C ASP A 560 15.20 16.53 -22.37
N LEU A 561 16.23 16.85 -21.59
CA LEU A 561 16.24 16.75 -20.13
C LEU A 561 16.39 18.13 -19.47
N ALA A 562 16.29 19.23 -20.20
CA ALA A 562 16.45 20.59 -19.66
C ALA A 562 15.41 20.97 -18.59
N ASN A 563 14.34 20.20 -18.46
CA ASN A 563 13.30 20.36 -17.45
C ASN A 563 13.47 19.42 -16.24
N PHE A 564 14.55 18.63 -16.18
CA PHE A 564 14.89 17.77 -15.05
C PHE A 564 16.06 18.36 -14.24
N PRO A 565 16.06 18.25 -12.90
CA PRO A 565 17.13 18.77 -12.05
C PRO A 565 18.51 18.16 -12.41
N PRO A 566 19.56 18.99 -12.60
CA PRO A 566 20.91 18.51 -12.92
C PRO A 566 21.47 17.49 -11.92
N GLU A 567 21.11 17.65 -10.64
CA GLU A 567 21.49 16.74 -9.54
C GLU A 567 21.16 15.26 -9.82
N PHE A 568 20.10 14.99 -10.59
CA PHE A 568 19.75 13.64 -11.01
C PHE A 568 20.37 13.31 -12.36
N THR A 569 20.30 14.22 -13.33
CA THR A 569 20.76 13.92 -14.68
C THR A 569 22.28 13.74 -14.77
N ASP A 570 23.04 14.28 -13.82
CA ASP A 570 24.49 14.09 -13.70
C ASP A 570 24.86 12.80 -12.96
N GLU A 571 23.90 12.10 -12.33
CA GLU A 571 24.15 10.80 -11.73
C GLU A 571 24.55 9.77 -12.82
N PRO A 572 25.50 8.88 -12.50
CA PRO A 572 25.87 7.82 -13.42
C PRO A 572 24.71 6.83 -13.63
N VAL A 573 24.55 6.41 -14.87
CA VAL A 573 23.42 5.59 -15.34
C VAL A 573 23.70 4.11 -15.07
N HIS A 574 23.72 3.76 -13.79
CA HIS A 574 23.78 2.37 -13.36
C HIS A 574 22.88 2.12 -12.13
N LEU A 575 22.43 0.88 -12.01
CA LEU A 575 21.86 0.37 -10.78
C LEU A 575 23.00 0.00 -9.83
N THR A 576 22.83 0.28 -8.53
CA THR A 576 23.81 -0.15 -7.52
C THR A 576 24.04 -1.65 -7.65
N PRO A 577 25.28 -2.16 -7.59
CA PRO A 577 25.53 -3.60 -7.60
C PRO A 577 24.79 -4.33 -6.48
N ASP A 578 24.48 -5.60 -6.72
CA ASP A 578 23.79 -6.45 -5.75
C ASP A 578 24.74 -7.07 -4.74
N ASP A 579 24.28 -7.19 -3.49
CA ASP A 579 24.92 -8.00 -2.45
C ASP A 579 24.19 -9.35 -2.36
N PRO A 580 24.83 -10.47 -2.76
CA PRO A 580 24.22 -11.80 -2.69
C PRO A 580 23.71 -12.16 -1.29
N ARG A 581 24.39 -11.71 -0.23
CA ARG A 581 24.01 -12.00 1.17
C ARG A 581 22.71 -11.31 1.58
N VAL A 582 22.40 -10.19 0.94
CA VAL A 582 21.13 -9.48 1.15
C VAL A 582 20.04 -10.19 0.36
N ILE A 583 20.30 -10.58 -0.88
CA ILE A 583 19.33 -11.29 -1.74
C ILE A 583 18.87 -12.60 -1.10
N GLU A 584 19.80 -13.38 -0.53
CA GLU A 584 19.50 -14.66 0.14
C GLU A 584 18.50 -14.52 1.31
N LYS A 585 18.39 -13.33 1.91
CA LYS A 585 17.47 -13.06 3.02
C LYS A 585 16.09 -12.59 2.55
N ILE A 586 15.92 -12.28 1.27
CA ILE A 586 14.66 -11.78 0.71
C ILE A 586 13.75 -12.97 0.42
N ASP A 587 12.57 -12.99 1.05
CA ASP A 587 11.50 -13.93 0.71
C ASP A 587 10.92 -13.57 -0.66
N GLN A 588 11.39 -14.24 -1.72
CA GLN A 588 10.96 -13.96 -3.09
C GLN A 588 9.47 -14.22 -3.31
N SER A 589 8.87 -15.12 -2.52
CA SER A 589 7.45 -15.51 -2.68
C SER A 589 6.47 -14.38 -2.37
N GLU A 590 6.91 -13.36 -1.63
CA GLU A 590 6.10 -12.16 -1.34
C GLU A 590 5.89 -11.27 -2.58
N PHE A 591 6.69 -11.49 -3.65
CA PHE A 591 6.63 -10.74 -4.90
C PHE A 591 6.09 -11.57 -6.08
N ASP A 592 5.60 -12.78 -5.84
CA ASP A 592 5.03 -13.62 -6.89
C ASP A 592 3.79 -12.95 -7.52
N GLY A 593 3.75 -12.88 -8.86
CA GLY A 593 2.69 -12.20 -9.60
C GLY A 593 2.86 -10.67 -9.67
N PHE A 594 4.06 -10.16 -9.39
CA PHE A 594 4.40 -8.76 -9.63
C PHE A 594 4.44 -8.41 -11.11
N GLU A 595 4.70 -9.36 -11.99
CA GLU A 595 4.71 -9.18 -13.44
C GLU A 595 3.36 -8.66 -13.94
N TYR A 596 3.40 -7.70 -14.85
CA TYR A 596 2.23 -7.12 -15.49
C TYR A 596 2.63 -6.52 -16.83
N VAL A 597 1.75 -6.62 -17.82
CA VAL A 597 1.85 -5.87 -19.08
C VAL A 597 0.48 -5.28 -19.35
N ASN A 598 0.44 -3.99 -19.66
CA ASN A 598 -0.80 -3.31 -19.95
C ASN A 598 -1.39 -3.83 -21.26
N PRO A 599 -2.57 -4.48 -21.24
CA PRO A 599 -3.15 -5.12 -22.41
C PRO A 599 -3.56 -4.12 -23.50
N LEU A 600 -3.81 -2.86 -23.13
CA LEU A 600 -4.21 -1.80 -24.07
C LEU A 600 -3.02 -1.20 -24.83
N LEU A 601 -1.81 -1.34 -24.29
CA LEU A 601 -0.59 -0.86 -24.95
C LEU A 601 0.05 -1.94 -25.84
N MET A 602 -0.21 -3.22 -25.59
CA MET A 602 0.21 -4.31 -26.49
C MET A 602 -0.40 -4.16 -27.90
N SER A 603 -1.69 -3.85 -27.99
CA SER A 603 -2.37 -3.70 -29.30
C SER A 603 -1.83 -2.54 -30.15
N LEU A 604 -1.27 -1.49 -29.53
CA LEU A 604 -0.65 -0.35 -30.21
C LEU A 604 0.83 -0.57 -30.57
N GLU A 605 1.48 -1.57 -29.98
CA GLU A 605 2.86 -1.95 -30.27
C GLU A 605 2.96 -3.09 -31.27
N ASP A 606 1.94 -3.96 -31.33
CA ASP A 606 1.87 -5.09 -32.27
C ASP A 606 1.19 -4.71 -33.61
N CYS A 607 0.75 -3.46 -33.77
CA CYS A 607 0.28 -2.88 -35.04
C CYS A 607 1.37 -2.17 -35.86
N VAL A 608 2.66 -2.34 -35.54
CA VAL A 608 3.79 -1.72 -36.24
C VAL A 608 4.53 -2.72 -37.13
#